data_AF-K2C074-F1
#
_entry.id   AF-K2C074-F1
#
_cell.length_a   1.000
_cell.length_b   1.000
_cell.length_c   1.000
_cell.angle_alpha   90.00
_cell.angle_beta   90.00
_cell.angle_gamma   90.00
#
_symmetry.space_group_name_H-M   'P 1'
#
loop_
_entity.id
_entity.type
_entity.pdbx_description
1 polymer ?
#
loop_
_entity_poly.entity_id
_entity_poly.type
_entity_poly.pdbx_seq_one_letter_code
_entity_poly.pdbx_strand_id
1 'polypeptide(L)'
;QLLRAQPHLRWLRRSSLATVLAWVGAWLAGGYYYVVYYGANVKSVIKAGQYGWAHSVFMEWKEHVFLFLPFLALVVWLAVRKEPINAQPQLVWLSGILWVLALLITGAGVLVSGAVQ
;
A
#
# COMPACT_ATOMS: atom_id res chain seq x y z
N GLN A 1 -2.69 29.21 -5.67
CA GLN A 1 -3.20 29.49 -4.31
C GLN A 1 -4.12 28.40 -3.74
N LEU A 2 -4.56 27.40 -4.51
CA LEU A 2 -5.48 26.33 -4.07
C LEU A 2 -4.95 25.39 -2.96
N LEU A 3 -3.64 25.36 -2.71
CA LEU A 3 -3.01 24.48 -1.69
C LEU A 3 -2.87 25.11 -0.28
N ARG A 4 -3.43 26.31 -0.03
CA ARG A 4 -3.29 27.01 1.26
C ARG A 4 -4.41 26.73 2.28
N ALA A 5 -5.43 25.95 1.92
CA ALA A 5 -6.45 25.57 2.88
C ALA A 5 -5.83 24.61 3.91
N GLN A 6 -5.70 25.06 5.16
CA GLN A 6 -5.23 24.20 6.24
C GLN A 6 -6.30 23.14 6.53
N PRO A 7 -6.00 21.85 6.33
CA PRO A 7 -6.98 20.82 6.60
C PRO A 7 -7.25 20.78 8.11
N HIS A 8 -8.51 20.58 8.48
CA HIS A 8 -8.90 20.52 9.89
C HIS A 8 -8.19 19.36 10.59
N LEU A 9 -7.45 19.64 11.68
CA LEU A 9 -6.59 18.64 12.35
C LEU A 9 -7.34 17.38 12.79
N ARG A 10 -8.60 17.50 13.25
CA ARG A 10 -9.45 16.35 13.57
C ARG A 10 -9.70 15.44 12.37
N TRP A 11 -9.84 16.01 11.17
CA TRP A 11 -10.06 15.25 9.95
C TRP A 11 -8.79 14.51 9.55
N LEU A 12 -7.64 15.17 9.60
CA LEU A 12 -6.32 14.56 9.34
C LEU A 12 -6.00 13.38 10.27
N ARG A 13 -6.32 13.52 11.57
CA ARG A 13 -6.11 12.43 12.55
C ARG A 13 -7.03 11.24 12.28
N ARG A 14 -8.28 11.49 11.86
CA ARG A 14 -9.24 10.43 11.52
C ARG A 14 -8.86 9.74 10.22
N SER A 15 -8.48 10.50 9.19
CA SER A 15 -8.08 9.94 7.89
C SER A 15 -6.79 9.14 8.00
N SER A 16 -5.78 9.65 8.71
CA SER A 16 -4.54 8.89 8.95
C SER A 16 -4.78 7.61 9.77
N LEU A 17 -5.67 7.64 10.76
CA LEU A 17 -6.06 6.42 11.49
C LEU A 17 -6.78 5.42 10.57
N ALA A 18 -7.71 5.90 9.75
CA ALA A 18 -8.41 5.06 8.77
C ALA A 18 -7.42 4.42 7.78
N THR A 19 -6.41 5.15 7.33
CA THR A 19 -5.33 4.63 6.49
C THR A 19 -4.54 3.51 7.17
N VAL A 20 -4.21 3.65 8.46
CA VAL A 20 -3.56 2.57 9.24
C VAL A 20 -4.44 1.32 9.27
N LEU A 21 -5.71 1.48 9.64
CA LEU A 21 -6.64 0.35 9.74
C LEU A 21 -6.85 -0.34 8.38
N ALA A 22 -6.94 0.43 7.30
CA ALA A 22 -7.06 -0.11 5.94
C ALA A 22 -5.82 -0.91 5.54
N TRP A 23 -4.60 -0.39 5.80
CA TRP A 23 -3.36 -1.11 5.50
C TRP A 23 -3.19 -2.36 6.34
N VAL A 24 -3.49 -2.31 7.64
CA VAL A 24 -3.46 -3.51 8.50
C VAL A 24 -4.47 -4.54 8.04
N GLY A 25 -5.70 -4.12 7.69
CA GLY A 25 -6.73 -5.01 7.16
C GLY A 25 -6.30 -5.66 5.85
N ALA A 26 -5.77 -4.87 4.91
CA ALA A 26 -5.23 -5.38 3.65
C ALA A 26 -4.06 -6.34 3.89
N TRP A 27 -3.18 -6.03 4.84
CA TRP A 27 -2.03 -6.87 5.19
C TRP A 27 -2.45 -8.23 5.74
N LEU A 28 -3.41 -8.25 6.66
CA LEU A 28 -3.96 -9.49 7.21
C LEU A 28 -4.71 -10.31 6.14
N ALA A 29 -5.59 -9.68 5.37
CA ALA A 29 -6.36 -10.35 4.33
C ALA A 29 -5.44 -10.88 3.21
N GLY A 30 -4.50 -10.06 2.75
CA GLY A 30 -3.52 -10.40 1.74
C GLY A 30 -2.56 -11.48 2.20
N GLY A 31 -2.08 -11.41 3.44
CA GLY A 31 -1.22 -12.43 4.04
C GLY A 31 -1.92 -13.78 4.19
N TYR A 32 -3.17 -13.77 4.68
CA TYR A 32 -4.00 -14.98 4.75
C TYR A 32 -4.19 -15.61 3.37
N TYR A 33 -4.59 -14.81 2.37
CA TYR A 33 -4.75 -15.29 1.00
C TYR A 33 -3.44 -15.85 0.43
N TYR A 34 -2.32 -15.16 0.69
CA TYR A 34 -1.00 -15.53 0.21
C TYR A 34 -0.55 -16.90 0.75
N VAL A 35 -0.73 -17.11 2.06
CA VAL A 35 -0.31 -18.35 2.74
C VAL A 35 -1.23 -19.51 2.40
N VAL A 36 -2.55 -19.30 2.41
CA VAL A 36 -3.52 -20.40 2.34
C VAL A 36 -3.86 -20.81 0.92
N TYR A 37 -4.02 -19.85 0.00
CA TYR A 37 -4.58 -20.11 -1.34
C TYR A 37 -3.58 -19.88 -2.46
N TYR A 38 -2.80 -18.81 -2.39
CA TYR A 38 -2.00 -18.36 -3.53
C TYR A 38 -0.93 -19.39 -3.94
N GLY A 39 -0.15 -19.90 -2.98
CA GLY A 39 0.94 -20.84 -3.28
C GLY A 39 0.46 -22.14 -3.91
N ALA A 40 -0.65 -22.70 -3.39
CA ALA A 40 -1.18 -23.99 -3.82
C ALA A 40 -1.98 -23.89 -5.14
N ASN A 41 -2.81 -22.86 -5.29
CA ASN A 41 -3.85 -22.85 -6.32
C ASN A 41 -3.61 -21.84 -7.44
N VAL A 42 -2.86 -20.77 -7.17
CA VAL A 42 -2.82 -19.59 -8.06
C VAL A 42 -1.45 -19.41 -8.70
N LYS A 43 -0.37 -19.65 -7.94
CA LYS A 43 1.01 -19.43 -8.38
C LYS A 43 1.37 -20.25 -9.62
N SER A 44 0.97 -21.51 -9.69
CA SER A 44 1.24 -22.40 -10.83
C SER A 44 0.54 -21.91 -12.10
N VAL A 45 -0.72 -21.49 -11.98
CA VAL A 45 -1.53 -20.95 -13.08
C VAL A 45 -0.91 -19.66 -13.63
N ILE A 46 -0.52 -18.72 -12.76
CA ILE A 46 0.14 -17.48 -13.19
C ILE A 46 1.47 -17.75 -13.91
N LYS A 47 2.27 -18.69 -13.39
CA LYS A 47 3.56 -19.03 -14.00
C LYS A 47 3.43 -19.76 -15.34
N ALA A 48 2.31 -20.45 -15.57
CA ALA A 48 2.01 -21.11 -16.84
C ALA A 48 1.44 -20.15 -17.90
N GLY A 49 1.01 -18.95 -17.50
CA GLY A 49 0.48 -17.92 -18.40
C GLY A 49 1.55 -17.28 -19.29
N GLN A 50 1.11 -16.56 -20.32
CA GLN A 50 2.01 -15.98 -21.34
C GLN A 50 3.04 -14.99 -20.78
N TYR A 51 2.74 -14.36 -19.64
CA TYR A 51 3.61 -13.38 -18.99
C TYR A 51 4.15 -13.88 -17.65
N GLY A 52 4.61 -15.13 -17.57
CA GLY A 52 5.25 -15.70 -16.38
C GLY A 52 6.47 -14.89 -15.86
N TRP A 53 7.13 -14.10 -16.70
CA TRP A 53 8.19 -13.18 -16.27
C TRP A 53 7.64 -12.02 -15.40
N ALA A 54 6.42 -11.54 -15.66
CA ALA A 54 5.81 -10.46 -14.89
C ALA A 54 5.58 -10.89 -13.44
N HIS A 55 5.31 -12.18 -13.23
CA HIS A 55 5.28 -12.79 -11.90
C HIS A 55 6.62 -12.63 -11.19
N SER A 56 7.74 -13.02 -11.81
CA SER A 56 9.06 -12.97 -11.16
C SER A 56 9.51 -11.58 -10.74
N VAL A 57 9.13 -10.53 -11.45
CA VAL A 57 9.55 -9.14 -11.14
C VAL A 57 8.55 -8.45 -10.23
N PHE A 58 7.28 -8.41 -10.62
CA PHE A 58 6.28 -7.62 -9.91
C PHE A 58 5.79 -8.28 -8.63
N MET A 59 5.78 -9.63 -8.53
CA MET A 59 5.46 -10.27 -7.24
C MET A 59 6.54 -10.03 -6.21
N GLU A 60 7.80 -10.27 -6.57
CA GLU A 60 8.93 -10.13 -5.66
C GLU A 60 8.98 -8.72 -5.07
N TRP A 61 8.93 -7.70 -5.92
CA TRP A 61 8.94 -6.30 -5.48
C TRP A 61 7.71 -5.95 -4.64
N LYS A 62 6.50 -6.31 -5.09
CA LYS A 62 5.28 -5.87 -4.41
C LYS A 62 5.13 -6.54 -3.04
N GLU A 63 5.54 -7.81 -2.89
CA GLU A 63 5.49 -8.51 -1.62
C GLU A 63 6.36 -7.79 -0.57
N HIS A 64 7.61 -7.48 -0.92
CA HIS A 64 8.51 -6.79 -0.01
C HIS A 64 8.03 -5.38 0.34
N VAL A 65 7.61 -4.58 -0.66
CA VAL A 65 7.13 -3.22 -0.39
C VAL A 65 5.83 -3.24 0.42
N PHE A 66 4.90 -4.12 0.09
CA PHE A 66 3.61 -4.23 0.77
C PHE A 66 3.75 -4.53 2.26
N LEU A 67 4.72 -5.37 2.65
CA LEU A 67 4.98 -5.70 4.06
C LEU A 67 5.31 -4.45 4.91
N PHE A 68 5.89 -3.40 4.32
CA PHE A 68 6.28 -2.20 5.06
C PHE A 68 5.17 -1.12 5.11
N LEU A 69 4.13 -1.20 4.28
CA LEU A 69 3.13 -0.13 4.19
C LEU A 69 2.27 0.08 5.45
N PRO A 70 1.87 -0.96 6.22
CA PRO A 70 1.20 -0.75 7.49
C PRO A 70 2.06 0.04 8.50
N PHE A 71 3.37 -0.23 8.53
CA PHE A 71 4.31 0.48 9.40
C PHE A 71 4.51 1.92 8.95
N LEU A 72 4.61 2.16 7.64
CA LEU A 72 4.71 3.50 7.09
C LEU A 72 3.45 4.34 7.39
N ALA A 73 2.27 3.74 7.24
CA ALA A 73 1.01 4.36 7.61
C ALA A 73 0.95 4.68 9.12
N LEU A 74 1.46 3.77 9.96
CA LEU A 74 1.52 3.97 11.41
C LEU A 74 2.41 5.17 11.78
N VAL A 75 3.58 5.30 11.14
CA VAL A 75 4.49 6.45 11.32
C VAL A 75 3.79 7.75 10.95
N VAL A 76 3.09 7.81 9.81
CA VAL A 76 2.33 8.99 9.38
C VAL A 76 1.27 9.35 10.43
N TRP A 77 0.49 8.38 10.90
CA TRP A 77 -0.53 8.63 11.91
C TRP A 77 0.04 9.14 13.24
N LEU A 78 1.15 8.55 13.72
CA LEU A 78 1.81 8.98 14.95
C LEU A 78 2.36 10.41 14.82
N ALA A 79 2.95 10.75 13.68
CA ALA A 79 3.55 12.06 13.46
C ALA A 79 2.51 13.19 13.30
N VAL A 80 1.35 12.90 12.69
CA VAL A 80 0.21 13.84 12.60
C VAL A 80 -0.36 14.20 13.99
N ARG A 81 -0.09 13.39 15.02
CA ARG A 81 -0.56 13.67 16.38
C ARG A 81 0.33 14.63 17.16
N LYS A 82 1.64 14.69 16.84
CA LYS A 82 2.65 15.40 17.65
C LYS A 82 2.73 16.90 17.36
N GLU A 83 2.80 17.29 16.09
CA GLU A 83 3.06 18.68 15.68
C GLU A 83 2.11 19.07 14.53
N PRO A 84 1.81 20.38 14.34
CA PRO A 84 1.01 20.83 13.20
C PRO A 84 1.71 20.51 11.87
N ILE A 85 0.94 20.16 10.83
CA ILE A 85 1.48 19.73 9.52
C ILE A 85 2.39 20.78 8.88
N ASN A 86 2.12 22.07 9.11
CA ASN A 86 2.97 23.16 8.58
C ASN A 86 4.40 23.13 9.13
N ALA A 87 4.62 22.51 10.28
CA ALA A 87 5.95 22.30 10.86
C ALA A 87 6.64 21.03 10.33
N GLN A 88 5.96 20.23 9.50
CA GLN A 88 6.41 18.90 9.07
C GLN A 88 6.14 18.66 7.56
N PRO A 89 6.77 19.42 6.63
CA PRO A 89 6.60 19.22 5.19
C PRO A 89 6.95 17.79 4.74
N GLN A 90 7.81 17.10 5.48
CA GLN A 90 8.19 15.72 5.24
C GLN A 90 6.99 14.76 5.35
N LEU A 91 5.98 15.06 6.19
CA LEU A 91 4.78 14.23 6.31
C LEU A 91 3.89 14.29 5.09
N VAL A 92 3.85 15.44 4.41
CA VAL A 92 3.10 15.57 3.15
C VAL A 92 3.75 14.69 2.08
N TRP A 93 5.08 14.73 1.98
CA TRP A 93 5.83 13.86 1.08
C TRP A 93 5.67 12.39 1.42
N LEU A 94 5.76 12.02 2.70
CA LEU A 94 5.60 10.64 3.15
C LEU A 94 4.20 10.09 2.82
N SER A 95 3.16 10.92 3.03
CA SER A 95 1.78 10.58 2.67
C SER A 95 1.60 10.45 1.15
N GLY A 96 2.26 11.33 0.38
CA GLY A 96 2.27 11.24 -1.09
C GLY A 96 2.95 9.97 -1.60
N ILE A 97 4.10 9.60 -1.03
CA ILE A 97 4.81 8.35 -1.35
C ILE A 97 3.94 7.15 -1.01
N LEU A 98 3.33 7.12 0.18
CA LEU A 98 2.41 6.04 0.57
C LEU A 98 1.26 5.89 -0.45
N TRP A 99 0.70 6.99 -0.92
CA TRP A 99 -0.38 6.97 -1.91
C TRP A 99 0.10 6.45 -3.28
N VAL A 100 1.26 6.89 -3.75
CA VAL A 100 1.86 6.40 -5.01
C VAL A 100 2.18 4.91 -4.92
N LEU A 101 2.77 4.44 -3.81
CA LEU A 101 3.06 3.02 -3.59
C LEU A 101 1.78 2.18 -3.58
N ALA A 102 0.67 2.72 -3.03
CA ALA A 102 -0.63 2.06 -3.08
C ALA A 102 -1.10 1.80 -4.53
N LEU A 103 -0.96 2.80 -5.40
CA LEU A 103 -1.31 2.68 -6.81
C LEU A 103 -0.40 1.68 -7.53
N LEU A 104 0.90 1.73 -7.28
CA LEU A 104 1.86 0.81 -7.89
C LEU A 104 1.62 -0.65 -7.49
N ILE A 105 1.34 -0.92 -6.20
CA ILE A 105 1.00 -2.27 -5.73
C ILE A 105 -0.30 -2.77 -6.36
N THR A 106 -1.32 -1.91 -6.44
CA THR A 106 -2.59 -2.26 -7.07
C THR A 106 -2.39 -2.58 -8.54
N GLY A 107 -1.64 -1.75 -9.27
CA GLY A 107 -1.27 -1.97 -10.66
C GLY A 107 -0.47 -3.26 -10.86
N ALA A 108 0.51 -3.54 -9.99
CA ALA A 108 1.27 -4.78 -10.01
C ALA A 108 0.36 -6.01 -9.73
N GLY A 109 -0.67 -5.86 -8.90
CA GLY A 109 -1.71 -6.88 -8.73
C GLY A 109 -2.45 -7.20 -10.02
N VAL A 110 -2.90 -6.16 -10.74
CA VAL A 110 -3.59 -6.30 -12.03
C VAL A 110 -2.68 -6.90 -13.09
N LEU A 111 -1.43 -6.46 -13.20
CA LEU A 111 -0.48 -6.98 -14.18
C LEU A 111 -0.18 -8.46 -13.95
N VAL A 112 -0.01 -8.89 -12.69
CA VAL A 112 0.26 -10.30 -12.39
C VAL A 112 -0.98 -11.17 -12.59
N SER A 113 -2.18 -10.67 -12.26
CA SER A 113 -3.41 -11.45 -12.41
C SER A 113 -3.88 -11.51 -13.87
N GLY A 114 -3.71 -10.42 -14.62
CA GLY A 114 -4.02 -10.32 -16.05
C GLY A 114 -3.05 -11.09 -16.94
N ALA A 115 -1.92 -11.57 -16.41
CA ALA A 115 -1.02 -12.49 -17.09
C ALA A 115 -1.62 -13.89 -17.31
N VAL A 116 -2.71 -14.20 -16.60
CA VAL A 116 -3.51 -15.42 -16.78
C VAL A 116 -4.58 -15.13 -17.85
N GLN A 117 -4.18 -15.18 -19.11
CA GLN A 117 -5.07 -15.26 -20.27
C GLN A 117 -4.61 -16.40 -21.17
#